data_AF-M5T2Y1-F1
#
_entry.id   AF-M5T2Y1-F1
#
_cell.length_a   1.000
_cell.length_b   1.000
_cell.length_c   1.000
_cell.angle_alpha   90.00
_cell.angle_beta   90.00
_cell.angle_gamma   90.00
#
_symmetry.space_group_name_H-M   'P 1'
#
loop_
_entity.id
_entity.type
_entity.pdbx_description
1 polymer ?
#
loop_
_entity_poly.entity_id
_entity_poly.type
_entity_poly.pdbx_seq_one_letter_code
_entity_poly.pdbx_strand_id
1 'polypeptide(L)'
;MPQRITSLFAASLGRVICFLVVVLVGLPFASSQSIRISKHDDSLVGGQPSSVTVDFESPNDGIIQLQLFTADWKKKSETALNVPAGSGTKTLQVTVPSDAKIDASYLWQVVLYSRDWKKLSEASVTKIHVTGVSAKDSEPATEPKEGTKEVSKEDAPASVTVTPNGHAIGIPEGNNAWVPPGDWQLDWADEFSGDGLPKEWYPLLGYDPDSFKQSAAKGIRWSGSTADSAWMYSTKSGNHALNGDGQLVLRIACDKTQTNEHGPKVNAAYLLSGYPEQWDSTEPNNVKWGGRFFSPADGPLYICASVRTDKVLGYSTWFAFWLFSETRAYNGNPADGTEVDIIEIAKGAPQYMSQSFNVANHWKDSSGSESKQFNSASRPRPTEYVDVNDDQFHEYGIEWSKDSMKCYVDGKLYYTFTENIPTDPVDMMLLLTMEFKPNAWDPNQGDGRTEGPFVSDTPQSRELSRALVDYVRVFRKQ
;
A
#
# COMPACT_ATOMS: atom_id res chain seq x y z
N MET A 1 -72.00 6.42 23.51
CA MET A 1 -72.98 6.44 24.63
C MET A 1 -72.30 5.90 25.89
N PRO A 2 -72.54 6.44 27.09
CA PRO A 2 -71.78 7.59 27.61
C PRO A 2 -70.99 7.30 28.91
N GLN A 3 -70.05 8.23 29.19
CA GLN A 3 -69.64 8.81 30.49
C GLN A 3 -69.71 7.97 31.78
N ARG A 4 -68.62 8.01 32.58
CA ARG A 4 -68.57 8.81 33.82
C ARG A 4 -67.17 8.86 34.47
N ILE A 5 -66.93 10.02 35.07
CA ILE A 5 -65.74 10.50 35.78
C ILE A 5 -65.92 10.29 37.30
N THR A 6 -64.82 10.41 38.05
CA THR A 6 -64.62 10.55 39.53
C THR A 6 -64.61 9.25 40.35
N SER A 7 -63.74 9.02 41.35
CA SER A 7 -62.95 9.91 42.23
C SER A 7 -61.75 9.17 42.86
N LEU A 8 -60.79 9.95 43.38
CA LEU A 8 -59.56 9.57 44.10
C LEU A 8 -59.81 8.87 45.45
N PHE A 9 -58.87 8.03 45.91
CA PHE A 9 -58.13 8.23 47.17
C PHE A 9 -56.89 7.30 47.27
N ALA A 10 -55.93 7.76 48.06
CA ALA A 10 -54.52 7.39 48.13
C ALA A 10 -54.17 6.05 48.80
N ALA A 11 -52.98 5.52 48.49
CA ALA A 11 -51.97 5.11 49.49
C ALA A 11 -50.63 4.78 48.80
N SER A 12 -49.57 5.50 49.19
CA SER A 12 -48.19 5.25 48.79
C SER A 12 -47.57 4.11 49.61
N LEU A 13 -46.88 3.17 48.96
CA LEU A 13 -45.92 2.28 49.61
C LEU A 13 -44.57 2.44 48.92
N GLY A 14 -43.60 2.96 49.66
CA GLY A 14 -42.23 3.14 49.21
C GLY A 14 -41.52 1.81 48.96
N ARG A 15 -40.70 1.77 47.90
CA ARG A 15 -39.68 0.74 47.68
C ARG A 15 -38.30 1.38 47.70
N VAL A 16 -37.47 0.80 48.54
CA VAL A 16 -36.06 1.08 48.77
C VAL A 16 -35.27 0.85 47.46
N ILE A 17 -34.49 1.84 47.04
CA ILE A 17 -33.51 1.73 45.96
C ILE A 17 -32.14 1.49 46.62
N CYS A 18 -31.58 0.30 46.43
CA CYS A 18 -30.18 0.01 46.74
C CYS A 18 -29.29 0.71 45.70
N PHE A 19 -28.52 1.71 46.12
CA PHE A 19 -27.42 2.26 45.34
C PHE A 19 -26.22 1.31 45.38
N LEU A 20 -25.90 0.69 44.25
CA LEU A 20 -24.64 0.00 44.03
C LEU A 20 -23.57 1.06 43.74
N VAL A 21 -22.71 1.35 44.72
CA VAL A 21 -21.51 2.17 44.51
C VAL A 21 -20.47 1.29 43.81
N VAL A 22 -20.30 1.48 42.51
CA VAL A 22 -19.17 0.92 41.77
C VAL A 22 -17.95 1.80 42.07
N VAL A 23 -17.04 1.28 42.89
CA VAL A 23 -15.70 1.85 43.04
C VAL A 23 -14.94 1.55 41.75
N LEU A 24 -14.81 2.56 40.88
CA LEU A 24 -13.88 2.53 39.76
C LEU A 24 -12.46 2.51 40.33
N VAL A 25 -11.86 1.33 40.38
CA VAL A 25 -10.41 1.17 40.55
C VAL A 25 -9.79 1.67 39.24
N GLY A 26 -9.06 2.80 39.32
CA GLY A 26 -8.33 3.36 38.19
C GLY A 26 -7.38 2.31 37.62
N LEU A 27 -7.65 1.86 36.40
CA LEU A 27 -6.69 1.13 35.60
C LEU A 27 -5.48 2.05 35.38
N PRO A 28 -4.24 1.55 35.46
CA PRO A 28 -3.08 2.36 35.13
C PRO A 28 -3.21 2.77 33.66
N PHE A 29 -3.32 4.07 33.40
CA PHE A 29 -3.12 4.58 32.06
C PHE A 29 -1.75 4.09 31.59
N ALA A 30 -1.72 3.31 30.51
CA ALA A 30 -0.49 3.03 29.81
C ALA A 30 0.04 4.38 29.33
N SER A 31 1.00 4.94 30.06
CA SER A 31 1.66 6.18 29.71
C SER A 31 2.40 5.97 28.38
N SER A 32 2.04 6.78 27.39
CA SER A 32 2.63 6.78 26.05
C SER A 32 4.16 6.91 26.12
N GLN A 33 4.85 6.12 25.30
CA GLN A 33 6.30 6.15 25.13
C GLN A 33 6.58 6.35 23.64
N SER A 34 7.05 7.53 23.26
CA SER A 34 7.25 7.86 21.85
C SER A 34 8.48 8.74 21.66
N ILE A 35 9.08 8.64 20.48
CA ILE A 35 10.06 9.59 19.99
C ILE A 35 9.87 9.80 18.49
N ARG A 36 9.99 11.05 18.04
CA ARG A 36 9.94 11.41 16.62
C ARG A 36 11.01 12.44 16.30
N ILE A 37 11.51 12.43 15.08
CA ILE A 37 12.36 13.49 14.56
C ILE A 37 11.44 14.60 14.04
N SER A 38 11.49 15.78 14.65
CA SER A 38 10.64 16.93 14.28
C SER A 38 11.35 17.94 13.38
N LYS A 39 12.70 17.93 13.35
CA LYS A 39 13.50 18.73 12.40
C LYS A 39 14.88 18.11 12.19
N HIS A 40 15.37 18.12 10.95
CA HIS A 40 16.75 17.79 10.60
C HIS A 40 17.14 18.53 9.32
N ASP A 41 18.44 18.51 9.00
CA ASP A 41 18.94 18.97 7.71
C ASP A 41 18.96 17.79 6.73
N ASP A 42 18.51 18.01 5.49
CA ASP A 42 18.56 17.02 4.40
C ASP A 42 19.94 16.95 3.73
N SER A 43 20.72 18.02 3.88
CA SER A 43 22.08 18.14 3.36
C SER A 43 23.08 18.36 4.48
N LEU A 44 24.03 17.44 4.58
CA LEU A 44 25.10 17.41 5.55
C LEU A 44 26.41 17.80 4.91
N VAL A 45 27.29 18.39 5.71
CA VAL A 45 28.65 18.73 5.27
C VAL A 45 29.64 17.87 6.05
N GLY A 46 30.47 17.11 5.33
CA GLY A 46 31.51 16.28 5.95
C GLY A 46 32.44 17.10 6.85
N GLY A 47 32.67 16.63 8.08
CA GLY A 47 33.50 17.30 9.08
C GLY A 47 32.80 18.43 9.86
N GLN A 48 31.53 18.73 9.58
CA GLN A 48 30.76 19.75 10.30
C GLN A 48 29.73 19.11 11.25
N PRO A 49 29.34 19.79 12.34
CA PRO A 49 28.25 19.37 13.20
C PRO A 49 26.90 19.53 12.48
N SER A 50 26.02 18.55 12.66
CA SER A 50 24.62 18.60 12.22
C SER A 50 23.68 18.52 13.42
N SER A 51 22.55 19.22 13.35
CA SER A 51 21.55 19.24 14.43
C SER A 51 20.29 18.48 14.04
N VAL A 52 19.80 17.62 14.93
CA VAL A 52 18.50 16.95 14.79
C VAL A 52 17.65 17.26 16.01
N THR A 53 16.45 17.76 15.77
CA THR A 53 15.46 18.05 16.81
C THR A 53 14.44 16.93 16.87
N VAL A 54 14.15 16.51 18.09
CA VAL A 54 13.29 15.36 18.39
C VAL A 54 12.26 15.76 19.43
N ASP A 55 11.04 15.26 19.26
CA ASP A 55 10.00 15.33 20.29
C ASP A 55 9.89 13.95 20.93
N PHE A 56 9.82 13.91 22.26
CA PHE A 56 9.72 12.67 23.01
C PHE A 56 8.62 12.74 24.07
N GLU A 57 8.09 11.58 24.44
CA GLU A 57 7.27 11.36 25.60
C GLU A 57 7.75 10.10 26.31
N SER A 58 8.06 10.21 27.61
CA SER A 58 8.51 9.09 28.42
C SER A 58 7.95 9.20 29.84
N PRO A 59 7.36 8.14 30.40
CA PRO A 59 6.88 8.14 31.79
C PRO A 59 7.99 8.08 32.83
N ASN A 60 9.20 7.71 32.41
CA ASN A 60 10.37 7.60 33.28
C ASN A 60 11.53 8.37 32.67
N ASP A 61 12.51 8.73 33.49
CA ASP A 61 13.79 9.23 32.99
C ASP A 61 14.39 8.27 31.96
N GLY A 62 14.94 8.81 30.88
CA GLY A 62 15.42 8.04 29.74
C GLY A 62 16.68 8.63 29.10
N ILE A 63 17.08 8.02 28.00
CA ILE A 63 18.23 8.44 27.19
C ILE A 63 17.76 8.54 25.75
N ILE A 64 17.98 9.68 25.12
CA ILE A 64 17.79 9.85 23.69
C ILE A 64 19.15 9.65 23.02
N GLN A 65 19.26 8.70 22.11
CA GLN A 65 20.43 8.50 21.28
C GLN A 65 20.13 8.92 19.84
N LEU A 66 20.94 9.80 19.28
CA LEU A 66 20.92 10.16 17.86
C LEU A 66 22.11 9.50 17.16
N GLN A 67 21.89 8.91 16.00
CA GLN A 67 22.88 8.14 15.25
C GLN A 67 22.79 8.45 13.75
N LEU A 68 23.94 8.64 13.10
CA LEU A 68 24.06 8.70 11.65
C LEU A 68 24.49 7.34 11.12
N PHE A 69 23.82 6.85 10.08
CA PHE A 69 24.18 5.63 9.37
C PHE A 69 24.33 5.91 7.88
N THR A 70 25.13 5.09 7.19
CA THR A 70 25.03 4.95 5.73
C THR A 70 23.80 4.12 5.35
N ALA A 71 23.37 4.17 4.08
CA ALA A 71 22.21 3.43 3.58
C ALA A 71 22.27 1.90 3.78
N ASP A 72 23.47 1.33 3.91
CA ASP A 72 23.71 -0.08 4.27
C ASP A 72 23.71 -0.34 5.79
N TRP A 73 23.21 0.60 6.59
CA TRP A 73 23.12 0.52 8.06
C TRP A 73 24.46 0.40 8.78
N LYS A 74 25.55 0.91 8.19
CA LYS A 74 26.81 1.07 8.91
C LYS A 74 26.83 2.38 9.69
N LYS A 75 26.91 2.30 11.02
CA LYS A 75 26.95 3.48 11.90
C LYS A 75 28.19 4.32 11.63
N LYS A 76 27.99 5.63 11.54
CA LYS A 76 29.02 6.62 11.20
C LYS A 76 29.34 7.56 12.34
N SER A 77 28.33 8.03 13.06
CA SER A 77 28.50 8.84 14.25
C SER A 77 27.28 8.72 15.15
N GLU A 78 27.44 9.07 16.42
CA GLU A 78 26.33 9.09 17.37
C GLU A 78 26.56 10.10 18.50
N THR A 79 25.47 10.46 19.18
CA THR A 79 25.47 11.22 20.41
C THR A 79 24.30 10.75 21.29
N ALA A 80 24.38 10.98 22.60
CA ALA A 80 23.31 10.62 23.53
C ALA A 80 23.09 11.70 24.58
N LEU A 81 21.83 11.88 24.98
CA LEU A 81 21.41 12.86 25.96
C LEU A 81 20.43 12.23 26.97
N ASN A 82 20.71 12.38 28.26
CA ASN A 82 19.77 11.99 29.31
C ASN A 82 18.60 12.98 29.35
N VAL A 83 17.37 12.45 29.45
CA VAL A 83 16.14 13.24 29.56
C VAL A 83 15.34 12.82 30.79
N PRO A 84 14.71 13.76 31.52
CA PRO A 84 13.82 13.41 32.62
C PRO A 84 12.51 12.82 32.08
N ALA A 85 11.75 12.16 32.97
CA ALA A 85 10.37 11.79 32.70
C ALA A 85 9.53 13.01 32.29
N GLY A 86 8.61 12.80 31.35
CA GLY A 86 7.72 13.79 30.78
C GLY A 86 7.75 13.80 29.25
N SER A 87 7.14 14.83 28.68
CA SER A 87 7.23 15.14 27.26
C SER A 87 8.07 16.38 27.02
N GLY A 88 8.72 16.46 25.86
CA GLY A 88 9.46 17.64 25.49
C GLY A 88 10.17 17.53 24.15
N THR A 89 10.81 18.63 23.76
CA THR A 89 11.61 18.73 22.55
C THR A 89 13.09 18.89 22.91
N LYS A 90 13.97 18.15 22.22
CA LYS A 90 15.43 18.24 22.37
C LYS A 90 16.11 18.35 21.03
N THR A 91 17.13 19.18 20.95
CA THR A 91 18.03 19.24 19.78
C THR A 91 19.35 18.59 20.16
N LEU A 92 19.71 17.54 19.41
CA LEU A 92 20.97 16.82 19.56
C LEU A 92 21.89 17.18 18.40
N GLN A 93 23.18 17.31 18.69
CA GLN A 93 24.20 17.58 17.67
C GLN A 93 25.15 16.41 17.55
N VAL A 94 25.46 16.05 16.30
CA VAL A 94 26.42 15.00 15.99
C VAL A 94 27.29 15.45 14.82
N THR A 95 28.60 15.20 14.94
CA THR A 95 29.56 15.55 13.89
C THR A 95 29.48 14.54 12.76
N VAL A 96 29.36 15.03 11.53
CA VAL A 96 29.39 14.22 10.32
C VAL A 96 30.85 13.85 10.05
N PRO A 97 31.21 12.57 9.88
CA PRO A 97 32.60 12.19 9.62
C PRO A 97 33.17 12.91 8.39
N SER A 98 34.41 13.38 8.46
CA SER A 98 35.06 14.09 7.35
C SER A 98 35.33 13.20 6.13
N ASP A 99 35.35 11.88 6.33
CA ASP A 99 35.49 10.86 5.29
C ASP A 99 34.14 10.36 4.76
N ALA A 100 33.04 11.03 5.10
CA ALA A 100 31.72 10.73 4.56
C ALA A 100 31.75 10.88 3.02
N LYS A 101 31.23 9.87 2.32
CA LYS A 101 31.21 9.84 0.86
C LYS A 101 30.16 10.83 0.35
N ILE A 102 30.58 11.71 -0.56
CA ILE A 102 29.69 12.62 -1.30
C ILE A 102 28.76 11.78 -2.18
N ASP A 103 27.51 12.25 -2.35
CA ASP A 103 26.44 11.58 -3.13
C ASP A 103 26.03 10.19 -2.62
N ALA A 104 26.47 9.78 -1.43
CA ALA A 104 25.94 8.61 -0.75
C ALA A 104 24.70 8.99 0.07
N SER A 105 23.71 8.08 0.13
CA SER A 105 22.54 8.22 0.98
C SER A 105 22.88 7.81 2.42
N TYR A 106 22.54 8.68 3.36
CA TYR A 106 22.64 8.45 4.80
C TYR A 106 21.24 8.45 5.43
N LEU A 107 21.17 8.02 6.69
CA LEU A 107 19.96 8.09 7.50
C LEU A 107 20.27 8.52 8.93
N TRP A 108 19.36 9.28 9.51
CA TRP A 108 19.29 9.55 10.94
C TRP A 108 18.48 8.46 11.61
N GLN A 109 18.95 7.94 12.73
CA GLN A 109 18.16 7.16 13.67
C GLN A 109 18.18 7.85 15.03
N VAL A 110 17.02 7.95 15.66
CA VAL A 110 16.86 8.41 17.03
C VAL A 110 16.18 7.30 17.82
N VAL A 111 16.77 6.93 18.95
CA VAL A 111 16.24 5.90 19.83
C VAL A 111 16.04 6.47 21.23
N LEU A 112 14.85 6.26 21.79
CA LEU A 112 14.55 6.52 23.19
C LEU A 112 14.77 5.23 23.99
N TYR A 113 15.62 5.30 25.00
CA TYR A 113 15.93 4.21 25.92
C TYR A 113 15.47 4.54 27.34
N SER A 114 15.28 3.49 28.16
CA SER A 114 15.29 3.64 29.62
C SER A 114 16.71 3.98 30.11
N ARG A 115 16.84 4.37 31.40
CA ARG A 115 18.17 4.55 32.01
C ARG A 115 19.06 3.31 31.98
N ASP A 116 18.48 2.12 31.82
CA ASP A 116 19.18 0.85 31.70
C ASP A 116 19.46 0.46 30.23
N TRP A 117 19.37 1.41 29.29
CA TRP A 117 19.58 1.19 27.85
C TRP A 117 18.63 0.16 27.22
N LYS A 118 17.46 -0.07 27.82
CA LYS A 118 16.39 -0.84 27.17
C LYS A 118 15.67 0.05 26.17
N LYS A 119 15.61 -0.36 24.90
CA LYS A 119 14.91 0.39 23.84
C LYS A 119 13.43 0.51 24.19
N LEU A 120 12.90 1.73 24.17
CA LEU A 120 11.50 2.05 24.44
C LEU A 120 10.77 2.46 23.17
N SER A 121 11.38 3.30 22.34
CA SER A 121 10.83 3.80 21.08
C SER A 121 11.96 4.20 20.13
N GLU A 122 11.70 4.27 18.83
CA GLU A 122 12.67 4.71 17.83
C GLU A 122 11.99 5.43 16.66
N ALA A 123 12.73 6.32 16.02
CA ALA A 123 12.37 6.99 14.77
C ALA A 123 13.59 7.09 13.88
N SER A 124 13.39 7.19 12.57
CA SER A 124 14.48 7.38 11.62
C SER A 124 14.04 8.20 10.42
N VAL A 125 14.96 8.94 9.82
CA VAL A 125 14.76 9.61 8.53
C VAL A 125 15.88 9.22 7.58
N THR A 126 15.52 8.82 6.36
CA THR A 126 16.44 8.40 5.29
C THR A 126 16.70 9.54 4.30
N LYS A 127 17.44 9.28 3.21
CA LYS A 127 17.74 10.25 2.13
C LYS A 127 18.49 11.50 2.59
N ILE A 128 19.35 11.35 3.59
CA ILE A 128 20.24 12.41 4.04
C ILE A 128 21.47 12.43 3.13
N HIS A 129 21.72 13.55 2.46
CA HIS A 129 22.81 13.67 1.49
C HIS A 129 24.03 14.35 2.12
N VAL A 130 25.24 13.85 1.86
CA VAL A 130 26.47 14.57 2.22
C VAL A 130 26.97 15.34 1.00
N THR A 131 27.11 16.66 1.14
CA THR A 131 27.65 17.55 0.11
C THR A 131 29.11 17.94 0.44
N GLY A 132 29.91 18.12 -0.61
CA GLY A 132 31.26 18.67 -0.49
C GLY A 132 31.22 20.20 -0.53
N VAL A 133 31.91 20.87 0.38
CA VAL A 133 32.08 22.33 0.28
C VAL A 133 33.05 22.65 -0.85
N SER A 134 32.56 23.27 -1.92
CA SER A 134 33.38 23.99 -2.88
C SER A 134 33.56 25.44 -2.41
N ALA A 135 34.81 25.85 -2.18
CA ALA A 135 35.17 27.25 -1.99
C ALA A 135 35.53 27.89 -3.35
N LYS A 136 34.79 28.95 -3.71
CA LYS A 136 35.11 30.14 -4.55
C LYS A 136 35.66 30.02 -5.99
N ASP A 137 34.92 30.67 -6.89
CA ASP A 137 35.27 31.55 -8.04
C ASP A 137 36.60 31.40 -8.82
N SER A 138 36.51 31.14 -10.14
CA SER A 138 37.01 32.03 -11.22
C SER A 138 36.83 31.42 -12.64
N GLU A 139 36.21 32.19 -13.55
CA GLU A 139 36.15 32.10 -15.03
C GLU A 139 37.50 31.86 -15.77
N PRO A 140 37.56 31.75 -17.13
CA PRO A 140 36.57 31.27 -18.12
C PRO A 140 37.15 30.34 -19.23
N ALA A 141 36.22 29.74 -19.98
CA ALA A 141 36.23 29.32 -21.40
C ALA A 141 37.52 28.78 -22.08
N THR A 142 37.40 27.56 -22.62
CA THR A 142 38.07 27.15 -23.88
C THR A 142 37.21 26.12 -24.61
N GLU A 143 36.78 26.45 -25.84
CA GLU A 143 36.30 25.48 -26.84
C GLU A 143 37.42 24.47 -27.17
N PRO A 144 37.08 23.26 -27.66
CA PRO A 144 37.22 23.08 -29.11
C PRO A 144 36.18 22.15 -29.79
N LYS A 145 35.75 22.61 -30.96
CA LYS A 145 35.68 21.93 -32.26
C LYS A 145 34.97 20.57 -32.36
N GLU A 146 33.75 20.68 -32.91
CA GLU A 146 33.22 19.93 -34.05
C GLU A 146 34.10 18.79 -34.60
N GLY A 147 33.64 17.58 -34.32
CA GLY A 147 33.97 16.35 -35.01
C GLY A 147 32.69 15.54 -35.16
N THR A 148 31.89 15.90 -36.16
CA THR A 148 30.65 15.22 -36.55
C THR A 148 30.96 13.77 -36.94
N LYS A 149 30.48 12.83 -36.12
CA LYS A 149 30.01 11.53 -36.59
C LYS A 149 28.51 11.49 -36.32
N GLU A 150 27.74 11.51 -37.40
CA GLU A 150 26.31 11.19 -37.38
C GLU A 150 26.12 9.84 -36.70
N VAL A 151 25.61 9.89 -35.47
CA VAL A 151 24.83 8.80 -34.89
C VAL A 151 23.40 9.11 -35.27
N SER A 152 22.78 8.19 -35.99
CA SER A 152 21.36 8.20 -36.34
C SER A 152 20.50 8.61 -35.15
N LYS A 153 19.76 9.72 -35.31
CA LYS A 153 18.78 10.28 -34.36
C LYS A 153 17.47 9.48 -34.31
N GLU A 154 17.54 8.17 -34.34
CA GLU A 154 16.39 7.31 -34.02
C GLU A 154 16.63 6.73 -32.62
N ASP A 155 15.65 6.93 -31.74
CA ASP A 155 15.57 6.45 -30.35
C ASP A 155 16.13 7.33 -29.22
N ALA A 156 15.91 8.65 -29.27
CA ALA A 156 15.68 9.35 -28.01
C ALA A 156 14.25 8.97 -27.53
N PRO A 157 14.07 8.27 -26.39
CA PRO A 157 12.74 8.00 -25.88
C PRO A 157 12.02 9.33 -25.63
N ALA A 158 10.79 9.44 -26.14
CA ALA A 158 9.92 10.54 -25.77
C ALA A 158 9.73 10.52 -24.25
N SER A 159 10.12 11.61 -23.58
CA SER A 159 9.93 11.77 -22.14
C SER A 159 8.43 11.71 -21.81
N VAL A 160 8.08 10.94 -20.80
CA VAL A 160 6.70 10.86 -20.32
C VAL A 160 6.30 12.18 -19.67
N THR A 161 5.22 12.80 -20.16
CA THR A 161 4.67 14.02 -19.58
C THR A 161 3.54 13.72 -18.61
N VAL A 162 3.47 14.48 -17.51
CA VAL A 162 2.31 14.46 -16.62
C VAL A 162 1.11 15.03 -17.38
N THR A 163 -0.03 14.35 -17.27
CA THR A 163 -1.31 14.81 -17.84
C THR A 163 -1.83 15.99 -17.01
N PRO A 164 -2.43 17.03 -17.63
CA PRO A 164 -2.98 18.15 -16.88
C PRO A 164 -3.94 17.70 -15.78
N ASN A 165 -3.76 18.23 -14.57
CA ASN A 165 -4.65 17.94 -13.45
C ASN A 165 -6.03 18.60 -13.67
N GLY A 166 -7.09 17.87 -13.35
CA GLY A 166 -8.44 18.41 -13.23
C GLY A 166 -8.71 18.99 -11.84
N HIS A 167 -10.00 19.15 -11.53
CA HIS A 167 -10.48 19.69 -10.27
C HIS A 167 -11.22 18.60 -9.49
N ALA A 168 -10.64 18.21 -8.35
CA ALA A 168 -11.23 17.26 -7.43
C ALA A 168 -12.15 17.98 -6.43
N ILE A 169 -13.40 17.52 -6.32
CA ILE A 169 -14.45 18.07 -5.47
C ILE A 169 -14.77 17.07 -4.35
N GLY A 170 -14.96 17.57 -3.13
CA GLY A 170 -15.31 16.73 -1.97
C GLY A 170 -14.13 16.03 -1.29
N ILE A 171 -12.90 16.46 -1.59
CA ILE A 171 -11.71 16.04 -0.85
C ILE A 171 -11.56 16.90 0.42
N PRO A 172 -11.23 16.32 1.59
CA PRO A 172 -11.00 17.08 2.82
C PRO A 172 -9.95 18.19 2.64
N GLU A 173 -10.17 19.35 3.28
CA GLU A 173 -9.23 20.47 3.22
C GLU A 173 -7.80 20.05 3.63
N GLY A 174 -6.81 20.37 2.79
CA GLY A 174 -5.41 20.03 3.01
C GLY A 174 -4.91 18.78 2.25
N ASN A 175 -5.81 17.98 1.69
CA ASN A 175 -5.44 16.86 0.81
C ASN A 175 -5.49 17.30 -0.66
N ASN A 176 -4.36 17.21 -1.36
CA ASN A 176 -4.34 17.32 -2.81
C ASN A 176 -4.61 15.93 -3.42
N ALA A 177 -5.58 15.85 -4.33
CA ALA A 177 -5.79 14.68 -5.17
C ALA A 177 -5.52 15.08 -6.63
N TRP A 178 -4.68 14.31 -7.32
CA TRP A 178 -4.61 14.42 -8.76
C TRP A 178 -5.82 13.71 -9.36
N VAL A 179 -6.45 14.33 -10.36
CA VAL A 179 -7.51 13.73 -11.15
C VAL A 179 -7.29 14.08 -12.63
N PRO A 180 -7.77 13.28 -13.59
CA PRO A 180 -7.71 13.63 -15.00
C PRO A 180 -8.43 14.94 -15.33
N PRO A 181 -8.22 15.54 -16.51
CA PRO A 181 -8.91 16.76 -16.91
C PRO A 181 -10.45 16.67 -16.79
N GLY A 182 -11.03 17.62 -16.06
CA GLY A 182 -12.47 17.73 -15.79
C GLY A 182 -12.77 18.06 -14.33
N ASP A 183 -14.05 18.19 -14.01
CA ASP A 183 -14.55 18.29 -12.63
C ASP A 183 -14.95 16.89 -12.14
N TRP A 184 -14.38 16.50 -11.00
CA TRP A 184 -14.48 15.13 -10.48
C TRP A 184 -14.94 15.16 -9.03
N GLN A 185 -16.15 14.68 -8.76
CA GLN A 185 -16.70 14.58 -7.41
C GLN A 185 -16.25 13.27 -6.76
N LEU A 186 -15.71 13.33 -5.55
CA LEU A 186 -15.45 12.14 -4.74
C LEU A 186 -16.78 11.39 -4.50
N ASP A 187 -16.84 10.15 -4.97
CA ASP A 187 -18.01 9.25 -4.88
C ASP A 187 -17.84 8.23 -3.74
N TRP A 188 -16.61 7.75 -3.53
CA TRP A 188 -16.25 6.84 -2.45
C TRP A 188 -14.76 6.90 -2.14
N ALA A 189 -14.37 6.63 -0.90
CA ALA A 189 -12.98 6.48 -0.49
C ALA A 189 -12.83 5.56 0.73
N ASP A 190 -11.65 4.95 0.84
CA ASP A 190 -11.11 4.43 2.09
C ASP A 190 -9.71 5.03 2.30
N GLU A 191 -9.56 5.80 3.38
CA GLU A 191 -8.30 6.46 3.79
C GLU A 191 -7.56 5.62 4.84
N PHE A 192 -7.99 4.38 5.07
CA PHE A 192 -7.35 3.39 5.94
C PHE A 192 -7.00 3.88 7.35
N SER A 193 -7.80 4.81 7.87
CA SER A 193 -7.63 5.39 9.19
C SER A 193 -7.88 4.36 10.31
N GLY A 194 -7.09 4.44 11.38
CA GLY A 194 -7.23 3.58 12.55
C GLY A 194 -6.36 2.33 12.50
N ASP A 195 -6.66 1.36 13.35
CA ASP A 195 -5.91 0.12 13.55
C ASP A 195 -6.81 -1.13 13.39
N GLY A 196 -6.19 -2.29 13.20
CA GLY A 196 -6.90 -3.57 13.13
C GLY A 196 -7.26 -4.01 11.71
N LEU A 197 -8.47 -4.51 11.48
CA LEU A 197 -8.90 -4.98 10.16
C LEU A 197 -9.65 -3.87 9.40
N PRO A 198 -9.45 -3.73 8.08
CA PRO A 198 -10.24 -2.81 7.27
C PRO A 198 -11.72 -3.21 7.28
N LYS A 199 -12.63 -2.23 7.29
CA LYS A 199 -14.07 -2.47 7.41
C LYS A 199 -14.78 -2.60 6.07
N GLU A 200 -14.28 -1.91 5.05
CA GLU A 200 -14.85 -1.87 3.70
C GLU A 200 -14.21 -2.90 2.76
N TRP A 201 -13.32 -3.75 3.29
CA TRP A 201 -12.55 -4.73 2.51
C TRP A 201 -12.67 -6.13 3.10
N TYR A 202 -13.06 -7.07 2.26
CA TYR A 202 -13.37 -8.44 2.64
C TYR A 202 -12.32 -9.40 2.08
N PRO A 203 -11.71 -10.28 2.89
CA PRO A 203 -10.80 -11.29 2.38
C PRO A 203 -11.55 -12.34 1.55
N LEU A 204 -10.96 -12.80 0.44
CA LEU A 204 -11.54 -13.88 -0.37
C LEU A 204 -11.51 -15.23 0.38
N LEU A 205 -12.53 -15.53 1.20
CA LEU A 205 -12.57 -16.77 2.01
C LEU A 205 -13.53 -17.83 1.45
N GLY A 206 -14.38 -17.47 0.51
CA GLY A 206 -15.38 -18.36 -0.11
C GLY A 206 -15.84 -17.77 -1.43
N TYR A 207 -16.35 -18.60 -2.35
CA TYR A 207 -17.07 -18.10 -3.53
C TYR A 207 -18.59 -18.06 -3.29
N ASP A 208 -19.03 -18.75 -2.25
CA ASP A 208 -20.42 -18.83 -1.83
C ASP A 208 -20.57 -18.36 -0.37
N PRO A 209 -21.80 -18.02 0.05
CA PRO A 209 -22.03 -17.45 1.38
C PRO A 209 -21.67 -18.41 2.51
N ASP A 210 -21.83 -19.72 2.32
CA ASP A 210 -21.62 -20.70 3.39
C ASP A 210 -20.13 -20.96 3.60
N SER A 211 -19.35 -21.12 2.52
CA SER A 211 -17.89 -21.21 2.61
C SER A 211 -17.26 -19.92 3.13
N PHE A 212 -17.78 -18.76 2.73
CA PHE A 212 -17.31 -17.47 3.23
C PHE A 212 -17.59 -17.30 4.74
N LYS A 213 -18.79 -17.67 5.21
CA LYS A 213 -19.18 -17.61 6.64
C LYS A 213 -18.36 -18.54 7.52
N GLN A 214 -17.87 -19.67 6.99
CA GLN A 214 -16.92 -20.53 7.72
C GLN A 214 -15.63 -19.77 8.07
N SER A 215 -15.31 -18.71 7.33
CA SER A 215 -14.23 -17.77 7.64
C SER A 215 -12.87 -18.46 7.76
N ALA A 216 -12.70 -19.54 6.98
CA ALA A 216 -11.46 -20.29 6.88
C ALA A 216 -10.59 -19.74 5.76
N ALA A 217 -9.28 -19.96 5.84
CA ALA A 217 -8.37 -19.62 4.76
C ALA A 217 -8.75 -20.39 3.49
N LYS A 218 -8.69 -19.72 2.35
CA LYS A 218 -9.08 -20.28 1.06
C LYS A 218 -7.88 -20.39 0.14
N GLY A 219 -7.66 -21.55 -0.47
CA GLY A 219 -6.66 -21.69 -1.54
C GLY A 219 -7.07 -20.81 -2.73
N ILE A 220 -6.21 -19.87 -3.12
CA ILE A 220 -6.48 -18.91 -4.19
C ILE A 220 -5.81 -19.33 -5.50
N ARG A 221 -6.46 -18.85 -6.56
CA ARG A 221 -6.48 -19.24 -7.97
C ARG A 221 -5.10 -19.58 -8.54
N TRP A 222 -5.15 -20.54 -9.48
CA TRP A 222 -4.09 -21.14 -10.31
C TRP A 222 -3.47 -22.46 -9.86
N SER A 223 -4.02 -23.14 -8.86
CA SER A 223 -3.39 -24.37 -8.36
C SER A 223 -4.34 -25.30 -7.66
N GLY A 224 -4.42 -26.50 -8.23
CA GLY A 224 -4.99 -27.63 -7.55
C GLY A 224 -6.48 -27.81 -7.71
N SER A 225 -6.92 -29.05 -7.85
CA SER A 225 -8.34 -29.41 -7.68
C SER A 225 -8.76 -29.39 -6.20
N THR A 226 -7.82 -29.12 -5.28
CA THR A 226 -8.02 -29.22 -3.82
C THR A 226 -7.30 -28.10 -3.08
N ALA A 227 -7.68 -27.89 -1.82
CA ALA A 227 -6.99 -26.95 -0.94
C ALA A 227 -5.50 -27.33 -0.72
N ASP A 228 -5.16 -28.62 -0.72
CA ASP A 228 -3.78 -29.09 -0.48
C ASP A 228 -2.85 -28.87 -1.67
N SER A 229 -3.41 -28.69 -2.86
CA SER A 229 -2.65 -28.44 -4.08
C SER A 229 -2.54 -26.94 -4.42
N ALA A 230 -2.99 -26.05 -3.52
CA ALA A 230 -2.95 -24.60 -3.72
C ALA A 230 -1.53 -24.00 -3.57
N TRP A 231 -1.16 -22.99 -4.35
CA TRP A 231 0.12 -22.27 -4.24
C TRP A 231 0.07 -21.19 -3.18
N MET A 232 -1.09 -20.57 -2.98
CA MET A 232 -1.30 -19.54 -1.96
C MET A 232 -2.70 -19.63 -1.35
N TYR A 233 -2.86 -19.01 -0.18
CA TYR A 233 -4.09 -18.98 0.59
C TYR A 233 -4.45 -17.55 0.97
N SER A 234 -5.64 -17.10 0.63
CA SER A 234 -6.22 -15.89 1.23
C SER A 234 -6.58 -16.21 2.68
N THR A 235 -6.26 -15.28 3.56
CA THR A 235 -6.43 -15.45 5.01
C THR A 235 -7.38 -14.41 5.57
N LYS A 236 -8.11 -14.80 6.61
CA LYS A 236 -9.04 -13.90 7.32
C LYS A 236 -8.34 -12.72 7.99
N SER A 237 -7.12 -12.92 8.47
CA SER A 237 -6.37 -11.94 9.25
C SER A 237 -4.87 -12.26 9.23
N GLY A 238 -4.05 -11.34 9.74
CA GLY A 238 -2.60 -11.52 9.93
C GLY A 238 -1.77 -11.13 8.71
N ASN A 239 -2.32 -11.24 7.50
CA ASN A 239 -1.66 -10.77 6.28
C ASN A 239 -2.17 -9.42 5.79
N HIS A 240 -3.27 -8.90 6.35
CA HIS A 240 -3.72 -7.55 6.12
C HIS A 240 -4.12 -6.88 7.44
N ALA A 241 -3.80 -5.60 7.60
CA ALA A 241 -4.19 -4.80 8.76
C ALA A 241 -4.00 -3.30 8.51
N LEU A 242 -4.80 -2.48 9.18
CA LEU A 242 -4.55 -1.06 9.36
C LEU A 242 -3.46 -0.87 10.42
N ASN A 243 -2.46 -0.03 10.14
CA ASN A 243 -1.30 0.14 11.02
C ASN A 243 -1.42 1.27 12.05
N GLY A 244 -2.51 2.04 12.06
CA GLY A 244 -2.66 3.22 12.92
C GLY A 244 -2.14 4.51 12.30
N ASP A 245 -1.33 4.43 11.23
CA ASP A 245 -0.72 5.56 10.54
C ASP A 245 -1.48 5.99 9.28
N GLY A 246 -2.75 5.55 9.15
CA GLY A 246 -3.58 5.82 7.98
C GLY A 246 -3.25 4.93 6.78
N GLN A 247 -2.74 3.72 7.00
CA GLN A 247 -2.35 2.83 5.91
C GLN A 247 -2.87 1.41 6.12
N LEU A 248 -3.28 0.80 5.02
CA LEU A 248 -3.49 -0.64 4.91
C LEU A 248 -2.17 -1.32 4.56
N VAL A 249 -1.76 -2.25 5.42
CA VAL A 249 -0.63 -3.14 5.18
C VAL A 249 -1.14 -4.40 4.51
N LEU A 250 -0.57 -4.75 3.36
CA LEU A 250 -0.81 -6.02 2.67
C LEU A 250 0.47 -6.84 2.70
N ARG A 251 0.39 -8.12 3.07
CA ARG A 251 1.53 -9.02 3.19
C ARG A 251 1.27 -10.32 2.47
N ILE A 252 2.35 -10.94 2.05
CA ILE A 252 2.36 -12.34 1.65
C ILE A 252 3.54 -13.04 2.32
N ALA A 253 3.22 -14.10 3.05
CA ALA A 253 4.16 -14.77 3.92
C ALA A 253 4.04 -16.29 3.82
N CYS A 254 5.19 -16.93 3.74
CA CYS A 254 5.34 -18.36 3.90
C CYS A 254 5.23 -18.71 5.39
N ASP A 255 4.30 -19.61 5.74
CA ASP A 255 4.20 -20.24 7.05
C ASP A 255 4.97 -21.57 7.00
N LYS A 256 6.13 -21.61 7.68
CA LYS A 256 7.02 -22.78 7.71
C LYS A 256 6.53 -23.87 8.66
N THR A 257 5.51 -23.58 9.46
CA THR A 257 4.91 -24.53 10.41
C THR A 257 3.77 -25.34 9.80
N GLN A 258 3.24 -24.89 8.66
CA GLN A 258 2.19 -25.59 7.92
C GLN A 258 2.66 -25.90 6.51
N THR A 259 2.41 -27.12 6.05
CA THR A 259 2.78 -27.57 4.71
C THR A 259 1.56 -28.02 3.92
N ASN A 260 1.68 -27.96 2.61
CA ASN A 260 0.78 -28.57 1.64
C ASN A 260 1.60 -29.41 0.64
N GLU A 261 1.01 -29.84 -0.48
CA GLU A 261 1.70 -30.67 -1.49
C GLU A 261 2.99 -30.02 -2.03
N HIS A 262 3.07 -28.71 -1.98
CA HIS A 262 4.19 -27.95 -2.53
C HIS A 262 5.23 -27.56 -1.48
N GLY A 263 5.03 -27.89 -0.21
CA GLY A 263 5.89 -27.46 0.90
C GLY A 263 5.21 -26.42 1.81
N PRO A 264 5.95 -25.51 2.45
CA PRO A 264 5.38 -24.47 3.31
C PRO A 264 4.25 -23.68 2.64
N LYS A 265 3.15 -23.46 3.36
CA LYS A 265 1.99 -22.73 2.85
C LYS A 265 2.29 -21.25 2.69
N VAL A 266 1.87 -20.65 1.58
CA VAL A 266 1.96 -19.20 1.36
C VAL A 266 0.62 -18.57 1.68
N ASN A 267 0.58 -17.72 2.69
CA ASN A 267 -0.60 -16.99 3.11
C ASN A 267 -0.51 -15.55 2.61
N ALA A 268 -1.60 -15.03 2.06
CA ALA A 268 -1.65 -13.77 1.37
C ALA A 268 -2.81 -12.88 1.85
N ALA A 269 -2.61 -11.57 1.73
CA ALA A 269 -3.70 -10.60 1.68
C ALA A 269 -4.35 -10.63 0.30
N TYR A 270 -5.65 -10.91 0.26
CA TYR A 270 -6.43 -10.88 -0.97
C TYR A 270 -7.80 -10.30 -0.64
N LEU A 271 -7.92 -8.99 -0.81
CA LEU A 271 -9.05 -8.21 -0.34
C LEU A 271 -9.90 -7.73 -1.52
N LEU A 272 -11.21 -7.80 -1.36
CA LEU A 272 -12.18 -7.28 -2.32
C LEU A 272 -13.09 -6.27 -1.64
N SER A 273 -13.61 -5.30 -2.39
CA SER A 273 -14.70 -4.43 -1.92
C SER A 273 -16.07 -5.12 -1.90
N GLY A 274 -16.15 -6.37 -2.38
CA GLY A 274 -17.35 -7.21 -2.40
C GLY A 274 -17.19 -8.54 -1.63
N TYR A 275 -18.30 -9.20 -1.37
CA TYR A 275 -18.35 -10.51 -0.72
C TYR A 275 -19.57 -11.33 -1.18
N PRO A 276 -19.53 -12.69 -1.12
CA PRO A 276 -20.69 -13.51 -1.43
C PRO A 276 -21.71 -13.41 -0.28
N GLU A 277 -22.78 -12.66 -0.50
CA GLU A 277 -23.73 -12.27 0.55
C GLU A 277 -24.73 -13.38 0.86
N GLN A 278 -25.41 -13.87 -0.18
CA GLN A 278 -26.49 -14.84 -0.04
C GLN A 278 -26.67 -15.70 -1.29
N TRP A 279 -27.32 -16.85 -1.09
CA TRP A 279 -27.75 -17.71 -2.19
C TRP A 279 -28.93 -17.04 -2.91
N ASP A 280 -28.84 -16.97 -4.23
CA ASP A 280 -29.88 -16.42 -5.09
C ASP A 280 -29.84 -17.15 -6.45
N SER A 281 -30.89 -17.93 -6.75
CA SER A 281 -30.96 -18.72 -7.99
C SER A 281 -31.11 -17.87 -9.25
N THR A 282 -31.31 -16.56 -9.12
CA THR A 282 -31.38 -15.63 -10.26
C THR A 282 -30.00 -15.11 -10.68
N GLU A 283 -28.96 -15.32 -9.86
CA GLU A 283 -27.59 -14.91 -10.15
C GLU A 283 -26.75 -16.06 -10.73
N PRO A 284 -25.72 -15.75 -11.54
CA PRO A 284 -24.75 -16.76 -11.98
C PRO A 284 -24.14 -17.49 -10.79
N ASN A 285 -23.93 -18.80 -10.97
CA ASN A 285 -23.44 -19.69 -9.92
C ASN A 285 -24.31 -19.73 -8.65
N ASN A 286 -25.54 -19.20 -8.71
CA ASN A 286 -26.50 -19.07 -7.62
C ASN A 286 -26.06 -18.18 -6.46
N VAL A 287 -25.08 -17.29 -6.64
CA VAL A 287 -24.55 -16.45 -5.56
C VAL A 287 -24.76 -14.99 -5.88
N LYS A 288 -25.49 -14.30 -4.99
CA LYS A 288 -25.56 -12.85 -4.99
C LYS A 288 -24.38 -12.28 -4.22
N TRP A 289 -23.61 -11.44 -4.90
CA TRP A 289 -22.54 -10.66 -4.30
C TRP A 289 -23.07 -9.35 -3.75
N GLY A 290 -22.58 -8.97 -2.57
CA GLY A 290 -22.83 -7.69 -1.92
C GLY A 290 -21.53 -6.92 -1.68
N GLY A 291 -21.63 -5.71 -1.14
CA GLY A 291 -20.51 -4.81 -0.91
C GLY A 291 -20.55 -3.59 -1.82
N ARG A 292 -19.38 -3.09 -2.21
CA ARG A 292 -19.24 -1.90 -3.06
C ARG A 292 -18.83 -2.31 -4.48
N PHE A 293 -19.65 -1.91 -5.45
CA PHE A 293 -19.41 -2.12 -6.88
C PHE A 293 -19.36 -0.79 -7.63
N PHE A 294 -18.72 -0.81 -8.80
CA PHE A 294 -18.40 0.38 -9.58
C PHE A 294 -18.77 0.19 -11.04
N SER A 295 -19.38 1.21 -11.64
CA SER A 295 -19.80 1.19 -13.03
C SER A 295 -19.73 2.60 -13.65
N PRO A 296 -19.28 2.73 -14.91
CA PRO A 296 -19.30 3.97 -15.67
C PRO A 296 -20.67 4.23 -16.29
N ALA A 297 -21.69 3.40 -15.99
CA ALA A 297 -23.03 3.48 -16.55
C ALA A 297 -23.64 4.89 -16.43
N ASP A 298 -23.47 5.48 -15.25
CA ASP A 298 -23.99 6.81 -14.86
C ASP A 298 -22.96 7.93 -15.02
N GLY A 299 -21.87 7.68 -15.75
CA GLY A 299 -20.83 8.66 -16.04
C GLY A 299 -19.42 8.14 -15.73
N PRO A 300 -18.38 8.73 -16.33
CA PRO A 300 -17.01 8.28 -16.15
C PRO A 300 -16.56 8.27 -14.69
N LEU A 301 -15.75 7.27 -14.35
CA LEU A 301 -15.09 7.13 -13.07
C LEU A 301 -13.60 7.44 -13.18
N TYR A 302 -13.01 7.98 -12.12
CA TYR A 302 -11.57 7.92 -11.90
C TYR A 302 -11.34 7.16 -10.60
N ILE A 303 -10.68 6.02 -10.70
CA ILE A 303 -10.42 5.10 -9.58
C ILE A 303 -8.91 5.12 -9.35
N CYS A 304 -8.44 5.41 -8.15
CA CYS A 304 -7.01 5.42 -7.84
C CYS A 304 -6.68 4.85 -6.46
N ALA A 305 -5.44 4.38 -6.34
CA ALA A 305 -4.84 3.97 -5.07
C ALA A 305 -3.44 4.56 -4.95
N SER A 306 -3.12 5.09 -3.77
CA SER A 306 -1.76 5.53 -3.41
C SER A 306 -1.04 4.38 -2.72
N VAL A 307 0.00 3.86 -3.36
CA VAL A 307 0.65 2.60 -2.95
C VAL A 307 2.17 2.77 -2.91
N ARG A 308 2.78 2.22 -1.86
CA ARG A 308 4.23 2.08 -1.72
C ARG A 308 4.64 0.61 -1.82
N THR A 309 5.64 0.33 -2.65
CA THR A 309 6.01 -1.04 -3.05
C THR A 309 7.50 -1.41 -2.91
N ASP A 310 8.34 -0.61 -2.24
CA ASP A 310 9.75 -0.96 -1.93
C ASP A 310 9.94 -2.30 -1.19
N LYS A 311 8.87 -2.81 -0.56
CA LYS A 311 8.85 -4.10 0.14
C LYS A 311 8.17 -5.22 -0.64
N VAL A 312 7.79 -5.00 -1.89
CA VAL A 312 7.47 -6.09 -2.83
C VAL A 312 8.81 -6.59 -3.36
N LEU A 313 9.23 -7.78 -2.92
CA LEU A 313 10.62 -8.25 -3.04
C LEU A 313 10.74 -9.71 -3.47
N GLY A 314 9.93 -10.59 -2.87
CA GLY A 314 10.04 -12.03 -3.04
C GLY A 314 9.84 -12.47 -4.49
N TYR A 315 10.67 -13.39 -4.96
CA TYR A 315 10.50 -13.98 -6.29
C TYR A 315 9.15 -14.68 -6.39
N SER A 316 8.58 -14.66 -7.60
CA SER A 316 7.26 -15.23 -7.87
C SER A 316 6.12 -14.56 -7.09
N THR A 317 6.35 -13.35 -6.54
CA THR A 317 5.31 -12.55 -5.89
C THR A 317 5.01 -11.28 -6.66
N TRP A 318 3.78 -10.78 -6.52
CA TRP A 318 3.39 -9.49 -7.06
C TRP A 318 2.36 -8.80 -6.17
N PHE A 319 2.34 -7.47 -6.24
CA PHE A 319 1.21 -6.65 -5.77
C PHE A 319 0.29 -6.38 -6.96
N ALA A 320 -1.02 -6.40 -6.76
CA ALA A 320 -1.97 -5.91 -7.74
C ALA A 320 -3.06 -5.01 -7.14
N PHE A 321 -3.42 -3.98 -7.90
CA PHE A 321 -4.63 -3.18 -7.72
C PHE A 321 -5.46 -3.27 -9.01
N TRP A 322 -6.68 -3.75 -8.89
CA TRP A 322 -7.45 -4.22 -10.05
C TRP A 322 -8.96 -4.22 -9.80
N LEU A 323 -9.71 -4.39 -10.89
CA LEU A 323 -11.16 -4.51 -10.91
C LEU A 323 -11.55 -5.91 -11.38
N PHE A 324 -12.57 -6.49 -10.77
CA PHE A 324 -13.07 -7.81 -11.19
C PHE A 324 -14.58 -7.93 -10.99
N SER A 325 -15.25 -8.59 -11.92
CA SER A 325 -16.61 -9.10 -11.73
C SER A 325 -16.57 -10.60 -11.44
N GLU A 326 -16.99 -11.02 -10.25
CA GLU A 326 -16.95 -12.46 -9.93
C GLU A 326 -17.96 -13.26 -10.75
N THR A 327 -19.13 -12.67 -11.04
CA THR A 327 -20.23 -13.41 -11.66
C THR A 327 -20.24 -13.28 -13.18
N ARG A 328 -19.62 -12.24 -13.75
CA ARG A 328 -19.68 -11.95 -15.19
C ARG A 328 -18.33 -11.94 -15.89
N ALA A 329 -17.20 -11.82 -15.18
CA ALA A 329 -15.90 -11.92 -15.84
C ALA A 329 -15.79 -13.23 -16.61
N TYR A 330 -15.24 -13.13 -17.82
CA TYR A 330 -14.99 -14.25 -18.73
C TYR A 330 -16.23 -14.96 -19.33
N ASN A 331 -17.45 -14.41 -19.17
CA ASN A 331 -18.66 -14.98 -19.76
C ASN A 331 -18.80 -14.72 -21.28
N GLY A 332 -17.85 -14.00 -21.90
CA GLY A 332 -17.87 -13.61 -23.30
C GLY A 332 -18.68 -12.34 -23.63
N ASN A 333 -19.24 -11.66 -22.63
CA ASN A 333 -19.96 -10.39 -22.71
C ASN A 333 -19.22 -9.32 -21.89
N PRO A 334 -18.16 -8.69 -22.41
CA PRO A 334 -17.37 -7.73 -21.64
C PRO A 334 -18.17 -6.55 -21.09
N ALA A 335 -19.33 -6.22 -21.68
CA ALA A 335 -20.15 -5.11 -21.25
C ALA A 335 -20.64 -5.22 -19.80
N ASP A 336 -20.87 -6.45 -19.31
CA ASP A 336 -21.39 -6.71 -17.96
C ASP A 336 -20.31 -7.10 -16.93
N GLY A 337 -19.05 -7.25 -17.35
CA GLY A 337 -17.92 -7.45 -16.45
C GLY A 337 -16.67 -8.02 -17.13
N THR A 338 -15.50 -7.61 -16.64
CA THR A 338 -14.19 -8.16 -17.04
C THR A 338 -13.27 -8.26 -15.83
N GLU A 339 -12.03 -8.71 -16.06
CA GLU A 339 -10.90 -8.51 -15.16
C GLU A 339 -10.04 -7.36 -15.71
N VAL A 340 -9.81 -6.32 -14.91
CA VAL A 340 -8.98 -5.17 -15.33
C VAL A 340 -7.89 -4.94 -14.29
N ASP A 341 -6.67 -5.31 -14.67
CA ASP A 341 -5.47 -5.08 -13.88
C ASP A 341 -5.00 -3.65 -14.09
N ILE A 342 -5.33 -2.74 -13.15
CA ILE A 342 -4.86 -1.35 -13.22
C ILE A 342 -3.34 -1.37 -13.11
N ILE A 343 -2.79 -2.05 -12.11
CA ILE A 343 -1.34 -2.19 -11.96
C ILE A 343 -0.99 -3.54 -11.34
N GLU A 344 0.00 -4.21 -11.91
CA GLU A 344 0.64 -5.40 -11.33
C GLU A 344 2.15 -5.21 -11.25
N ILE A 345 2.71 -5.23 -10.04
CA ILE A 345 4.14 -5.03 -9.78
C ILE A 345 4.73 -6.37 -9.36
N ALA A 346 5.25 -7.10 -10.35
CA ALA A 346 5.83 -8.42 -10.17
C ALA A 346 7.33 -8.37 -9.86
N LYS A 347 7.80 -9.32 -9.04
CA LYS A 347 9.22 -9.49 -8.71
C LYS A 347 9.68 -10.92 -9.01
N GLY A 348 10.86 -11.02 -9.59
CA GLY A 348 11.49 -12.27 -9.97
C GLY A 348 13.00 -12.15 -10.03
N ALA A 349 13.69 -13.29 -10.16
CA ALA A 349 15.14 -13.34 -10.25
C ALA A 349 15.73 -12.60 -11.46
N PRO A 350 15.13 -12.63 -12.67
CA PRO A 350 15.65 -11.88 -13.80
C PRO A 350 15.66 -10.37 -13.52
N GLN A 351 16.81 -9.73 -13.79
CA GLN A 351 17.01 -8.30 -13.49
C GLN A 351 15.94 -7.40 -14.12
N TYR A 352 15.41 -7.75 -15.28
CA TYR A 352 14.42 -6.93 -15.97
C TYR A 352 13.10 -6.81 -15.19
N MET A 353 12.79 -7.76 -14.30
CA MET A 353 11.59 -7.75 -13.47
C MET A 353 11.71 -6.82 -12.27
N SER A 354 12.93 -6.41 -11.89
CA SER A 354 13.13 -5.54 -10.72
C SER A 354 12.39 -4.20 -10.83
N GLN A 355 12.24 -3.67 -12.04
CA GLN A 355 11.60 -2.39 -12.35
C GLN A 355 10.40 -2.55 -13.28
N SER A 356 9.80 -3.76 -13.34
CA SER A 356 8.65 -4.00 -14.22
C SER A 356 7.33 -3.74 -13.52
N PHE A 357 6.36 -3.27 -14.29
CA PHE A 357 4.95 -3.32 -13.94
C PHE A 357 4.11 -3.67 -15.17
N ASN A 358 2.87 -4.10 -14.93
CA ASN A 358 1.99 -4.60 -15.98
C ASN A 358 0.58 -4.00 -15.82
N VAL A 359 -0.18 -4.10 -16.90
CA VAL A 359 -1.59 -3.72 -16.99
C VAL A 359 -2.28 -4.69 -17.93
N ALA A 360 -3.54 -5.02 -17.67
CA ALA A 360 -4.32 -5.88 -18.54
C ALA A 360 -5.83 -5.65 -18.43
N ASN A 361 -6.55 -6.06 -19.47
CA ASN A 361 -8.01 -6.23 -19.48
C ASN A 361 -8.28 -7.62 -20.07
N HIS A 362 -8.97 -8.49 -19.34
CA HIS A 362 -9.31 -9.85 -19.75
C HIS A 362 -10.82 -10.07 -19.76
N TRP A 363 -11.36 -10.56 -20.87
CA TRP A 363 -12.81 -10.67 -21.09
C TRP A 363 -13.31 -12.07 -21.47
N LYS A 364 -12.41 -13.03 -21.70
CA LYS A 364 -12.75 -14.47 -21.85
C LYS A 364 -11.62 -15.35 -21.35
N ASP A 365 -11.99 -16.54 -20.87
CA ASP A 365 -11.10 -17.55 -20.28
C ASP A 365 -9.98 -18.05 -21.21
N SER A 366 -10.21 -17.95 -22.52
CA SER A 366 -9.34 -18.45 -23.57
C SER A 366 -9.11 -17.37 -24.63
N SER A 367 -7.89 -16.85 -24.70
CA SER A 367 -7.36 -15.93 -25.74
C SER A 367 -7.96 -14.51 -25.81
N GLY A 368 -8.63 -14.02 -24.75
CA GLY A 368 -9.26 -12.70 -24.80
C GLY A 368 -8.75 -11.82 -23.70
N SER A 369 -7.60 -11.24 -23.99
CA SER A 369 -7.00 -10.23 -23.16
C SER A 369 -6.23 -9.24 -24.02
N GLU A 370 -6.18 -8.02 -23.52
CA GLU A 370 -5.25 -6.99 -23.92
C GLU A 370 -4.33 -6.77 -22.73
N SER A 371 -3.01 -6.87 -22.90
CA SER A 371 -2.07 -6.70 -21.80
C SER A 371 -0.77 -6.07 -22.27
N LYS A 372 -0.12 -5.34 -21.36
CA LYS A 372 1.17 -4.73 -21.61
C LYS A 372 2.08 -4.83 -20.39
N GLN A 373 3.24 -5.45 -20.59
CA GLN A 373 4.35 -5.35 -19.66
C GLN A 373 5.22 -4.13 -19.99
N PHE A 374 5.56 -3.36 -18.96
CA PHE A 374 6.56 -2.31 -18.98
C PHE A 374 7.81 -2.86 -18.31
N ASN A 375 8.91 -2.98 -19.05
CA ASN A 375 10.20 -3.44 -18.52
C ASN A 375 11.35 -2.64 -19.16
N SER A 376 12.60 -3.00 -18.86
CA SER A 376 13.78 -2.30 -19.39
C SER A 376 13.87 -2.20 -20.93
N ALA A 377 13.21 -3.10 -21.67
CA ALA A 377 13.11 -3.07 -23.12
C ALA A 377 12.00 -2.14 -23.63
N SER A 378 11.03 -1.76 -22.80
CA SER A 378 9.92 -0.85 -23.18
C SER A 378 10.42 0.56 -23.47
N ARG A 379 9.71 1.25 -24.36
CA ARG A 379 9.91 2.67 -24.68
C ARG A 379 8.53 3.36 -24.66
N PRO A 380 8.32 4.37 -23.80
CA PRO A 380 9.19 4.82 -22.70
C PRO A 380 9.48 3.71 -21.68
N ARG A 381 10.60 3.82 -20.97
CA ARG A 381 10.99 2.88 -19.91
C ARG A 381 10.09 3.04 -18.68
N PRO A 382 9.89 1.97 -17.88
CA PRO A 382 9.12 2.05 -16.64
C PRO A 382 9.57 3.19 -15.72
N THR A 383 10.88 3.39 -15.57
CA THR A 383 11.48 4.43 -14.73
C THR A 383 11.24 5.86 -15.22
N GLU A 384 10.78 6.05 -16.45
CA GLU A 384 10.32 7.37 -16.93
C GLU A 384 8.91 7.68 -16.40
N TYR A 385 8.13 6.64 -16.09
CA TYR A 385 6.85 6.75 -15.41
C TYR A 385 7.05 6.83 -13.89
N VAL A 386 7.63 5.78 -13.29
CA VAL A 386 7.71 5.57 -11.84
C VAL A 386 8.87 4.65 -11.46
N ASP A 387 9.51 4.85 -10.30
CA ASP A 387 10.41 3.85 -9.71
C ASP A 387 9.67 3.00 -8.67
N VAL A 388 9.16 1.84 -9.11
CA VAL A 388 8.43 0.88 -8.26
C VAL A 388 9.28 0.20 -7.16
N ASN A 389 10.51 0.67 -6.91
CA ASN A 389 11.37 0.21 -5.81
C ASN A 389 11.70 1.29 -4.81
N ASP A 390 11.33 2.55 -5.07
CA ASP A 390 11.58 3.60 -4.13
C ASP A 390 10.62 3.51 -2.92
N ASP A 391 10.98 4.18 -1.84
CA ASP A 391 10.23 4.19 -0.59
C ASP A 391 9.10 5.24 -0.58
N GLN A 392 8.67 5.73 -1.74
CA GLN A 392 7.60 6.70 -1.88
C GLN A 392 6.26 6.00 -2.17
N PHE A 393 5.19 6.75 -1.89
CA PHE A 393 3.87 6.40 -2.38
C PHE A 393 3.71 6.94 -3.80
N HIS A 394 3.19 6.10 -4.68
CA HIS A 394 2.82 6.45 -6.04
C HIS A 394 1.33 6.21 -6.25
N GLU A 395 0.70 7.10 -7.00
CA GLU A 395 -0.72 6.97 -7.32
C GLU A 395 -0.89 6.18 -8.61
N TYR A 396 -1.55 5.04 -8.54
CA TYR A 396 -1.96 4.24 -9.69
C TYR A 396 -3.46 4.38 -9.87
N GLY A 397 -3.92 4.76 -11.07
CA GLY A 397 -5.34 4.97 -11.29
C GLY A 397 -5.80 4.78 -12.72
N ILE A 398 -7.12 4.71 -12.89
CA ILE A 398 -7.80 4.45 -14.16
C ILE A 398 -8.96 5.43 -14.35
N GLU A 399 -8.97 6.18 -15.45
CA GLU A 399 -10.14 6.91 -15.94
C GLU A 399 -10.97 5.95 -16.79
N TRP A 400 -12.12 5.53 -16.28
CA TRP A 400 -12.99 4.54 -16.88
C TRP A 400 -14.27 5.18 -17.39
N SER A 401 -14.47 5.11 -18.70
CA SER A 401 -15.68 5.52 -19.41
C SER A 401 -16.25 4.33 -20.18
N LYS A 402 -17.40 4.51 -20.84
CA LYS A 402 -17.94 3.47 -21.73
C LYS A 402 -17.09 3.24 -22.99
N ASP A 403 -16.27 4.22 -23.38
CA ASP A 403 -15.52 4.19 -24.63
C ASP A 403 -14.07 3.71 -24.43
N SER A 404 -13.49 3.96 -23.27
CA SER A 404 -12.08 3.65 -22.98
C SER A 404 -11.79 3.58 -21.49
N MET A 405 -10.69 2.92 -21.16
CA MET A 405 -10.06 2.97 -19.85
C MET A 405 -8.61 3.45 -19.97
N LYS A 406 -8.30 4.60 -19.37
CA LYS A 406 -6.97 5.22 -19.43
C LYS A 406 -6.26 5.05 -18.11
N CYS A 407 -5.08 4.44 -18.12
CA CYS A 407 -4.33 4.13 -16.91
C CYS A 407 -3.21 5.13 -16.68
N TYR A 408 -3.10 5.62 -15.44
CA TYR A 408 -2.19 6.67 -15.02
C TYR A 408 -1.32 6.22 -13.85
N VAL A 409 -0.07 6.68 -13.84
CA VAL A 409 0.80 6.63 -12.66
C VAL A 409 1.36 8.02 -12.38
N ASP A 410 1.14 8.55 -11.18
CA ASP A 410 1.50 9.93 -10.79
C ASP A 410 1.07 10.97 -11.83
N GLY A 411 -0.17 10.84 -12.31
CA GLY A 411 -0.76 11.69 -13.36
C GLY A 411 -0.21 11.48 -14.77
N LYS A 412 0.76 10.59 -14.98
CA LYS A 412 1.29 10.25 -16.31
C LYS A 412 0.47 9.12 -16.93
N LEU A 413 -0.12 9.35 -18.10
CA LEU A 413 -0.79 8.30 -18.87
C LEU A 413 0.23 7.28 -19.36
N TYR A 414 0.09 6.01 -19.01
CA TYR A 414 0.98 4.94 -19.48
C TYR A 414 0.29 3.92 -20.38
N TYR A 415 -1.04 3.77 -20.29
CA TYR A 415 -1.78 2.84 -21.14
C TYR A 415 -3.22 3.29 -21.39
N THR A 416 -3.82 2.83 -22.48
CA THR A 416 -5.25 3.05 -22.78
C THR A 416 -5.84 1.82 -23.41
N PHE A 417 -6.83 1.22 -22.74
CA PHE A 417 -7.69 0.19 -23.31
C PHE A 417 -8.80 0.85 -24.13
N THR A 418 -9.07 0.32 -25.31
CA THR A 418 -10.20 0.72 -26.17
C THR A 418 -11.07 -0.45 -26.60
N GLU A 419 -10.65 -1.67 -26.30
CA GLU A 419 -11.39 -2.88 -26.66
C GLU A 419 -12.05 -3.51 -25.44
N ASN A 420 -13.26 -4.04 -25.64
CA ASN A 420 -13.98 -4.84 -24.65
C ASN A 420 -14.08 -4.13 -23.28
N ILE A 421 -14.45 -2.84 -23.33
CA ILE A 421 -14.63 -2.00 -22.15
C ILE A 421 -15.94 -2.39 -21.47
N PRO A 422 -15.94 -2.67 -20.15
CA PRO A 422 -17.19 -2.92 -19.44
C PRO A 422 -17.96 -1.61 -19.32
N THR A 423 -19.12 -1.56 -19.98
CA THR A 423 -19.91 -0.34 -20.12
C THR A 423 -20.99 -0.20 -19.05
N ASP A 424 -21.47 -1.33 -18.53
CA ASP A 424 -22.53 -1.39 -17.53
C ASP A 424 -22.42 -2.67 -16.67
N PRO A 425 -21.28 -2.89 -15.97
CA PRO A 425 -21.16 -4.01 -15.06
C PRO A 425 -21.99 -3.80 -13.79
N VAL A 426 -22.50 -4.90 -13.25
CA VAL A 426 -23.40 -4.89 -12.08
C VAL A 426 -22.69 -5.23 -10.76
N ASP A 427 -21.54 -5.90 -10.83
CA ASP A 427 -20.78 -6.39 -9.67
C ASP A 427 -19.25 -6.21 -9.82
N MET A 428 -18.81 -5.27 -10.65
CA MET A 428 -17.39 -4.91 -10.75
C MET A 428 -16.89 -4.33 -9.41
N MET A 429 -16.03 -5.06 -8.72
CA MET A 429 -15.49 -4.70 -7.42
C MET A 429 -14.00 -4.34 -7.51
N LEU A 430 -13.49 -3.62 -6.51
CA LEU A 430 -12.07 -3.32 -6.36
C LEU A 430 -11.36 -4.46 -5.63
N LEU A 431 -10.11 -4.71 -6.01
CA LEU A 431 -9.26 -5.71 -5.39
C LEU A 431 -7.89 -5.13 -5.07
N LEU A 432 -7.41 -5.48 -3.87
CA LEU A 432 -6.06 -5.20 -3.38
C LEU A 432 -5.43 -6.52 -2.96
N THR A 433 -4.43 -6.96 -3.72
CA THR A 433 -3.90 -8.31 -3.57
C THR A 433 -2.38 -8.32 -3.47
N MET A 434 -1.88 -9.20 -2.60
CA MET A 434 -0.55 -9.76 -2.73
C MET A 434 -0.70 -11.18 -3.25
N GLU A 435 0.08 -11.54 -4.23
CA GLU A 435 -0.10 -12.80 -4.94
C GLU A 435 1.20 -13.56 -5.12
N PHE A 436 1.07 -14.86 -5.30
CA PHE A 436 2.19 -15.78 -5.45
C PHE A 436 1.82 -16.97 -6.32
N LYS A 437 2.73 -17.27 -7.25
CA LYS A 437 2.70 -18.50 -8.03
C LYS A 437 4.10 -18.75 -8.56
N PRO A 438 4.73 -19.91 -8.26
CA PRO A 438 6.07 -20.21 -8.75
C PRO A 438 6.17 -20.06 -10.26
N ASN A 439 7.21 -19.34 -10.71
CA ASN A 439 7.49 -19.09 -12.13
C ASN A 439 6.37 -18.35 -12.89
N ALA A 440 5.46 -17.66 -12.19
CA ALA A 440 4.57 -16.70 -12.85
C ALA A 440 5.38 -15.52 -13.37
N TRP A 441 5.04 -14.97 -14.54
CA TRP A 441 5.75 -13.86 -15.22
C TRP A 441 7.06 -14.23 -15.94
N ASP A 442 7.83 -15.19 -15.44
CA ASP A 442 9.06 -15.68 -16.09
C ASP A 442 9.40 -17.13 -15.67
N PRO A 443 9.82 -18.00 -16.60
CA PRO A 443 10.19 -19.38 -16.25
C PRO A 443 11.51 -19.46 -15.46
N ASN A 444 11.59 -20.38 -14.51
CA ASN A 444 12.82 -20.69 -13.75
C ASN A 444 13.37 -19.54 -12.89
N GLN A 445 12.52 -18.61 -12.45
CA GLN A 445 12.92 -17.48 -11.60
C GLN A 445 13.06 -17.84 -10.11
N GLY A 446 12.72 -19.07 -9.76
CA GLY A 446 12.76 -19.54 -8.38
C GLY A 446 11.49 -19.26 -7.57
N ASP A 447 11.50 -19.77 -6.35
CA ASP A 447 10.38 -19.89 -5.43
C ASP A 447 10.60 -19.04 -4.17
N GLY A 448 9.87 -17.94 -4.04
CA GLY A 448 9.98 -17.02 -2.92
C GLY A 448 9.90 -17.69 -1.53
N ARG A 449 9.31 -18.88 -1.40
CA ARG A 449 9.15 -19.61 -0.12
C ARG A 449 10.46 -19.93 0.57
N THR A 450 11.53 -20.17 -0.18
CA THR A 450 12.84 -20.57 0.37
C THR A 450 14.01 -19.80 -0.23
N GLU A 451 13.81 -19.09 -1.34
CA GLU A 451 14.85 -18.33 -2.03
C GLU A 451 14.40 -16.91 -2.39
N GLY A 452 15.32 -16.15 -2.98
CA GLY A 452 15.11 -14.75 -3.34
C GLY A 452 15.15 -13.77 -2.16
N PRO A 453 14.93 -12.48 -2.45
CA PRO A 453 14.76 -11.43 -1.45
C PRO A 453 13.52 -11.68 -0.57
N PHE A 454 13.48 -11.04 0.59
CA PHE A 454 12.39 -11.14 1.55
C PHE A 454 12.34 -9.88 2.42
N VAL A 455 11.18 -9.64 3.05
CA VAL A 455 11.01 -8.56 4.04
C VAL A 455 11.54 -8.99 5.41
N SER A 456 11.18 -10.19 5.85
CA SER A 456 11.68 -10.78 7.11
C SER A 456 11.70 -12.30 7.04
N ASP A 457 12.61 -12.94 7.80
CA ASP A 457 12.73 -14.39 7.83
C ASP A 457 13.04 -14.91 9.23
N THR A 458 12.24 -15.86 9.69
CA THR A 458 12.31 -16.50 11.01
C THR A 458 12.21 -18.03 10.86
N PRO A 459 12.48 -18.82 11.92
CA PRO A 459 12.27 -20.26 11.85
C PRO A 459 10.83 -20.68 11.54
N GLN A 460 9.83 -19.86 11.91
CA GLN A 460 8.41 -20.18 11.76
C GLN A 460 7.77 -19.56 10.52
N SER A 461 8.28 -18.43 10.03
CA SER A 461 7.69 -17.71 8.90
C SER A 461 8.71 -16.91 8.13
N ARG A 462 8.45 -16.72 6.83
CA ARG A 462 9.18 -15.85 5.93
C ARG A 462 8.20 -14.92 5.23
N GLU A 463 8.30 -13.62 5.50
CA GLU A 463 7.51 -12.61 4.80
C GLU A 463 8.18 -12.31 3.46
N LEU A 464 7.52 -12.74 2.38
CA LEU A 464 8.08 -12.66 1.02
C LEU A 464 8.06 -11.21 0.53
N SER A 465 6.90 -10.57 0.68
CA SER A 465 6.62 -9.23 0.16
C SER A 465 5.57 -8.51 1.01
N ARG A 466 5.63 -7.18 0.98
CA ARG A 466 4.69 -6.26 1.62
C ARG A 466 4.42 -5.06 0.73
N ALA A 467 3.17 -4.64 0.64
CA ALA A 467 2.76 -3.34 0.09
C ALA A 467 2.06 -2.52 1.18
N LEU A 468 2.18 -1.20 1.09
CA LEU A 468 1.42 -0.26 1.91
C LEU A 468 0.49 0.53 1.00
N VAL A 469 -0.78 0.63 1.36
CA VAL A 469 -1.78 1.42 0.65
C VAL A 469 -2.22 2.55 1.57
N ASP A 470 -2.03 3.79 1.13
CA ASP A 470 -2.37 5.01 1.89
C ASP A 470 -3.86 5.33 1.74
N TYR A 471 -4.38 5.24 0.52
CA TYR A 471 -5.82 5.38 0.26
C TYR A 471 -6.25 4.64 -0.99
N VAL A 472 -7.55 4.38 -1.10
CA VAL A 472 -8.24 4.13 -2.36
C VAL A 472 -9.36 5.15 -2.51
N ARG A 473 -9.43 5.82 -3.66
CA ARG A 473 -10.45 6.84 -3.95
C ARG A 473 -11.11 6.57 -5.28
N VAL A 474 -12.40 6.85 -5.33
CA VAL A 474 -13.23 6.78 -6.53
C VAL A 474 -13.95 8.11 -6.72
N PHE A 475 -13.75 8.70 -7.88
CA PHE A 475 -14.37 9.94 -8.29
C PHE A 475 -15.31 9.69 -9.45
N ARG A 476 -16.36 10.51 -9.56
CA ARG A 476 -17.29 10.54 -10.68
C ARG A 476 -17.24 11.90 -11.37
N LYS A 477 -17.12 11.87 -12.69
CA LYS A 477 -17.09 13.09 -13.50
C LYS A 477 -18.44 13.81 -13.44
N GLN A 478 -18.42 15.14 -13.29
CA GLN A 478 -19.61 15.99 -13.23
C GLN A 478 -20.07 16.49 -14.60
#